data_AF-A0A392QHP9-F1
#
_entry.id   AF-A0A392QHP9-F1
#
_cell.length_a   1.000
_cell.length_b   1.000
_cell.length_c   1.000
_cell.angle_alpha   90.00
_cell.angle_beta   90.00
_cell.angle_gamma   90.00
#
_symmetry.space_group_name_H-M   'P 1'
#
loop_
_entity.id
_entity.type
_entity.pdbx_description
1 polymer ?
#
loop_
_entity_poly.entity_id
_entity_poly.type
_entity_poly.pdbx_seq_one_letter_code
_entity_poly.pdbx_strand_id
1 'polypeptide(L)' 'CGYDQKYSGHTSPPSTTGVLGLGNGKTSILSQLHSLGLIRNVVGHCLSGRGGGFLFFGDDLIPSSGIVWTPMLPSSSE' A
#
# COMPACT_ATOMS: atom_id res chain seq x y z
N CYS A 1 -8.10 -3.50 -13.52
CA CYS A 1 -7.73 -4.34 -12.35
C CYS A 1 -8.21 -5.77 -12.62
N GLY A 2 -7.45 -6.78 -12.22
CA GLY A 2 -7.60 -8.19 -12.63
C GLY A 2 -8.83 -8.92 -12.08
N TYR A 3 -10.03 -8.36 -12.30
CA TYR A 3 -11.31 -8.96 -11.90
C TYR A 3 -11.46 -10.40 -12.40
N ASP A 4 -10.94 -10.69 -13.61
CA ASP A 4 -10.98 -12.01 -14.24
C ASP A 4 -9.59 -12.65 -14.36
N GLN A 5 -8.81 -12.69 -13.27
CA GLN A 5 -7.57 -13.49 -13.29
C GLN A 5 -7.91 -14.99 -13.40
N LYS A 6 -7.88 -15.51 -14.62
CA LYS A 6 -8.03 -16.94 -14.90
C LYS A 6 -6.68 -17.63 -14.75
N TYR A 7 -6.60 -18.57 -13.83
CA TYR A 7 -5.45 -19.43 -13.69
C TYR A 7 -5.62 -20.66 -14.59
N SER A 8 -4.78 -20.81 -15.60
CA SER A 8 -4.84 -21.91 -16.60
C SER A 8 -3.69 -22.92 -16.47
N GLY A 9 -2.96 -22.91 -15.35
CA GLY A 9 -1.82 -23.79 -15.12
C GLY A 9 -2.19 -25.15 -14.52
N HIS A 10 -1.21 -26.04 -14.44
CA HIS A 10 -1.34 -27.37 -13.82
C HIS A 10 -1.11 -27.38 -12.30
N THR A 11 -0.73 -26.25 -11.69
CA THR A 11 -0.51 -26.15 -10.23
C THR A 11 -1.70 -25.45 -9.56
N SER A 12 -1.78 -25.46 -8.23
CA SER A 12 -2.82 -24.67 -7.56
C SER A 12 -2.57 -23.17 -7.83
N PRO A 13 -3.62 -22.36 -8.05
CA PRO A 13 -3.46 -20.91 -8.11
C PRO A 13 -2.83 -20.38 -6.81
N PRO A 14 -2.05 -19.28 -6.89
CA PRO A 14 -1.57 -18.60 -5.70
C PRO A 14 -2.75 -18.16 -4.83
N SER A 15 -2.52 -18.04 -3.52
CA SER A 15 -3.54 -17.60 -2.56
C SER A 15 -3.93 -16.12 -2.73
N THR A 16 -3.29 -15.40 -3.65
CA THR A 16 -3.56 -14.00 -3.97
C THR A 16 -4.01 -13.85 -5.42
N THR A 17 -4.98 -12.95 -5.65
CA THR A 17 -5.57 -12.67 -6.97
C THR A 17 -5.14 -11.30 -7.53
N GLY A 18 -4.19 -10.63 -6.88
CA GLY A 18 -3.77 -9.30 -7.32
C GLY A 18 -2.69 -8.67 -6.45
N VAL A 19 -2.39 -7.41 -6.79
CA VAL A 19 -1.37 -6.58 -6.14
C VAL A 19 -2.00 -5.26 -5.72
N LEU A 20 -1.64 -4.79 -4.52
CA LEU A 20 -2.03 -3.48 -4.02
C LEU A 20 -0.87 -2.50 -4.22
N GLY A 21 -1.05 -1.52 -5.12
CA GLY A 21 -0.02 -0.52 -5.41
C GLY A 21 0.03 0.59 -4.36
N LEU A 22 1.17 0.71 -3.67
CA LEU A 22 1.44 1.73 -2.63
C LEU A 22 2.37 2.87 -3.10
N GLY A 23 2.69 2.93 -4.40
CA GLY A 23 3.61 3.92 -4.94
C GLY A 23 3.07 5.36 -4.87
N ASN A 24 3.96 6.34 -4.97
CA ASN A 24 3.60 7.76 -5.00
C ASN A 24 3.13 8.20 -6.40
N GLY A 25 1.97 7.69 -6.83
CA GLY A 25 1.38 7.99 -8.13
C GLY A 25 -0.14 8.03 -8.07
N LYS A 26 -0.76 8.73 -9.02
CA LYS A 26 -2.22 8.98 -9.04
C LYS A 26 -3.08 7.71 -9.04
N THR A 27 -2.55 6.61 -9.58
CA THR A 27 -3.23 5.31 -9.64
C THR A 27 -3.06 4.48 -8.38
N SER A 28 -2.26 4.91 -7.40
CA SER A 28 -2.13 4.22 -6.11
C SER A 28 -3.44 4.24 -5.33
N ILE A 29 -3.62 3.25 -4.45
CA ILE A 29 -4.79 3.22 -3.56
C ILE A 29 -4.82 4.45 -2.64
N LEU A 30 -3.65 4.89 -2.21
CA LEU A 30 -3.46 6.09 -1.37
C LEU A 30 -3.98 7.35 -2.05
N SER A 31 -3.55 7.60 -3.28
CA SER A 31 -3.99 8.78 -4.04
C SER A 31 -5.48 8.75 -4.34
N GLN A 32 -6.04 7.58 -4.64
CA GLN A 32 -7.47 7.42 -4.87
C GLN A 32 -8.28 7.71 -3.60
N LEU A 33 -7.94 7.08 -2.47
CA LEU A 33 -8.64 7.32 -1.20
C LEU A 33 -8.50 8.77 -0.70
N HIS A 34 -7.32 9.38 -0.86
CA HIS A 34 -7.11 10.78 -0.55
C HIS A 34 -7.96 11.71 -1.45
N SER A 35 -8.09 11.41 -2.74
CA SER A 35 -8.93 12.19 -3.66
C SER A 35 -10.42 12.16 -3.31
N LEU A 36 -10.87 11.09 -2.63
CA LEU A 36 -12.22 10.97 -2.08
C LEU A 36 -12.37 11.66 -0.72
N GLY A 37 -11.31 12.24 -0.16
CA GLY A 37 -11.32 12.90 1.14
C GLY A 37 -11.40 11.95 2.34
N LEU A 38 -11.12 10.66 2.15
CA LEU A 38 -11.30 9.63 3.19
C LEU A 38 -10.11 9.53 4.15
N ILE A 39 -8.91 9.86 3.68
CA ILE A 39 -7.65 9.75 4.43
C ILE A 39 -6.74 10.91 4.05
N ARG A 40 -5.75 11.21 4.89
CA ARG A 40 -4.52 11.87 4.42
C ARG A 40 -3.71 10.92 3.54
N ASN A 41 -2.93 11.47 2.60
CA ASN A 41 -2.09 10.70 1.68
C ASN A 41 -0.86 10.13 2.39
N VAL A 42 -1.08 9.22 3.33
CA VAL A 42 -0.08 8.61 4.21
C VAL A 42 -0.35 7.11 4.30
N VAL A 43 0.71 6.32 4.26
CA VAL A 43 0.67 4.88 4.54
C VAL A 43 1.65 4.56 5.65
N GLY A 44 1.23 3.75 6.60
CA GLY A 44 2.11 3.18 7.62
C GLY A 44 1.97 1.66 7.67
N HIS A 45 3.06 0.97 7.96
CA HIS A 45 3.07 -0.49 8.02
C HIS A 45 3.97 -1.03 9.12
N CYS A 46 3.59 -2.18 9.66
CA CYS A 46 4.46 -3.05 10.45
C CYS A 46 4.44 -4.42 9.79
N LEU A 47 5.53 -4.78 9.11
CA LEU A 47 5.63 -6.06 8.42
C LEU A 47 6.23 -7.12 9.36
N SER A 48 5.65 -8.32 9.36
CA SER A 48 6.12 -9.45 10.17
C SER A 48 6.32 -10.66 9.28
N GLY A 49 7.50 -11.28 9.37
CA GLY A 49 7.79 -12.55 8.69
C GLY A 49 7.08 -13.76 9.31
N ARG A 50 6.41 -13.59 10.46
CA ARG A 50 5.69 -14.65 11.18
C ARG A 50 4.16 -14.47 11.17
N GLY A 51 3.67 -13.47 10.44
CA GLY A 51 2.25 -13.07 10.47
C GLY A 51 1.94 -12.07 11.59
N GLY A 52 0.70 -11.56 11.60
CA GLY A 52 0.22 -10.57 12.57
C GLY A 52 0.72 -9.13 12.34
N GLY A 53 1.43 -8.88 11.23
CA GLY A 53 1.75 -7.51 10.79
C GLY A 53 0.50 -6.77 10.31
N PHE A 54 0.62 -5.45 10.14
CA PHE A 54 -0.49 -4.60 9.73
C PHE A 54 -0.06 -3.51 8.74
N LEU A 55 -1.04 -3.00 8.01
CA LEU A 55 -0.95 -1.86 7.10
C LEU A 55 -2.12 -0.93 7.42
N PHE A 56 -1.88 0.37 7.49
CA PHE A 56 -2.94 1.38 7.66
C PHE A 56 -2.78 2.53 6.67
N PHE A 57 -3.90 3.20 6.40
CA PHE A 57 -3.99 4.34 5.50
C PHE A 57 -4.48 5.57 6.27
N GLY A 58 -3.88 6.73 6.01
CA GLY A 58 -4.10 7.95 6.79
C GLY A 58 -3.08 8.14 7.90
N ASP A 59 -3.31 9.17 8.71
CA ASP A 59 -2.37 9.69 9.71
C ASP A 59 -2.82 9.49 11.16
N ASP A 60 -3.99 8.88 11.39
CA ASP A 60 -4.56 8.69 12.73
C ASP A 60 -3.70 7.81 13.66
N LEU A 61 -2.94 6.88 13.08
CA LEU A 61 -2.14 5.89 13.81
C LEU A 61 -0.65 6.24 13.84
N ILE A 62 -0.27 7.49 13.56
CA ILE A 62 1.12 7.94 13.66
C ILE A 62 1.45 8.24 15.13
N PRO A 63 2.40 7.53 15.77
CA PRO A 63 2.85 7.85 17.12
C PRO A 63 3.35 9.30 17.25
N SER A 64 2.98 9.97 18.35
CA SER A 64 3.49 11.32 18.66
C SER A 64 4.97 11.35 19.06
N SER A 65 5.57 10.19 19.35
CA SER A 65 6.97 10.04 19.75
C SER A 65 7.57 8.72 19.24
N GLY A 66 8.90 8.65 19.14
CA GLY A 66 9.63 7.42 18.76
C GLY A 66 9.76 7.18 17.26
N ILE A 67 9.29 8.10 16.42
CA ILE A 67 9.50 8.08 14.97
C ILE A 67 10.67 9.00 14.61
N VAL A 68 11.56 8.49 13.76
CA VAL A 68 12.61 9.28 13.12
C VAL A 68 12.22 9.48 11.66
N TRP A 69 12.27 10.73 11.20
CA TRP A 69 11.83 11.12 9.86
C TRP A 69 13.00 11.40 8.95
N THR A 70 12.81 11.10 7.66
CA THR A 70 13.71 11.50 6.57
C THR A 70 12.86 11.94 5.37
N PRO A 71 13.29 12.94 4.58
CA PRO A 71 12.56 13.34 3.39
C PRO A 71 12.43 12.19 2.37
N MET A 72 11.23 11.97 1.85
CA MET A 72 11.05 11.13 0.68
C MET A 72 11.47 11.92 -0.56
N LEU A 73 12.47 11.42 -1.29
CA LEU A 73 12.89 12.04 -2.55
C LEU A 73 11.82 11.77 -3.62
N PRO A 74 11.44 12.78 -4.42
CA PRO A 74 10.64 12.52 -5.61
C PRO A 74 11.41 11.58 -6.53
N SER A 75 10.72 10.67 -7.20
CA SER A 75 11.33 9.95 -8.33
C SER A 75 11.82 10.98 -9.33
N SER A 76 13.09 10.87 -9.77
CA SER A 76 13.58 11.67 -10.89
C SER A 76 12.62 11.52 -12.06
N SER A 77 12.11 12.63 -12.59
CA SER A 77 11.47 12.61 -13.89
C SER A 77 12.47 12.02 -14.89
N GLU A 78 12.09 10.97 -15.61
CA GLU A 78 12.58 10.77 -16.97
C GLU A 78 11.86 11.74 -17.91
#